data_AF-A0A1H2RU78-F1
#
_entry.id   AF-A0A1H2RU78-F1
#
_cell.length_a   1.000
_cell.length_b   1.000
_cell.length_c   1.000
_cell.angle_alpha   90.00
_cell.angle_beta   90.00
_cell.angle_gamma   90.00
#
_symmetry.space_group_name_H-M   'P 1'
#
loop_
_entity.id
_entity.type
_entity.pdbx_description
1 polymer ?
#
loop_
_entity_poly.entity_id
_entity_poly.type
_entity_poly.pdbx_seq_one_letter_code
_entity_poly.pdbx_strand_id
1 'polypeptide(L)'
;MSTKDKAQLINDYLLSKEEVIAYKHYESLLKDHPEIKEMEDELKTMQKELTRRKVRDEEISDLYEEYLMKKKAFEEHPLIVNYLSLKEEVNALLLNVEDLINNELS
;
A
#
# COMPACT_ATOMS: atom_id res chain seq x y z
N MET A 1 34.71 -4.33 7.21
CA MET A 1 33.31 -4.66 6.86
C MET A 1 32.96 -3.88 5.59
N SER A 2 32.60 -4.58 4.52
CA SER A 2 32.27 -3.96 3.23
C SER A 2 30.92 -3.23 3.28
N THR A 3 30.66 -2.34 2.32
CA THR A 3 29.33 -1.71 2.16
C THR A 3 28.22 -2.76 2.01
N LYS A 4 28.52 -3.87 1.32
CA LYS A 4 27.59 -5.00 1.16
C LYS A 4 27.27 -5.66 2.50
N ASP A 5 28.28 -5.87 3.35
CA ASP A 5 28.08 -6.48 4.68
C ASP A 5 27.21 -5.58 5.57
N LYS A 6 27.42 -4.26 5.53
CA LYS A 6 26.59 -3.29 6.26
C LYS A 6 25.14 -3.29 5.77
N ALA A 7 24.93 -3.30 4.45
CA ALA A 7 23.59 -3.36 3.86
C ALA A 7 22.86 -4.66 4.24
N GLN A 8 23.58 -5.78 4.29
CA GLN A 8 22.99 -7.05 4.72
C GLN A 8 22.55 -7.00 6.18
N LEU A 9 23.36 -6.43 7.09
CA LEU A 9 22.99 -6.27 8.49
C LEU A 9 21.74 -5.40 8.67
N ILE A 10 21.63 -4.29 7.93
CA ILE A 10 20.45 -3.42 7.95
C ILE A 10 19.23 -4.19 7.45
N ASN A 11 19.37 -4.94 6.35
CA ASN A 11 18.27 -5.77 5.83
C ASN A 11 17.84 -6.83 6.85
N ASP A 12 18.77 -7.57 7.45
CA ASP A 12 18.44 -8.61 8.43
C ASP A 12 17.77 -8.02 9.68
N TYR A 13 18.22 -6.85 10.11
CA TYR A 13 17.58 -6.09 11.19
C TYR A 13 16.15 -5.70 10.82
N LEU A 14 15.92 -5.11 9.65
CA LEU A 14 14.58 -4.75 9.18
C LEU A 14 13.67 -5.99 9.10
N LEU A 15 14.19 -7.10 8.57
CA LEU A 15 13.43 -8.36 8.47
C LEU A 15 13.08 -8.97 9.83
N SER A 16 13.82 -8.64 10.88
CA SER A 16 13.54 -9.10 12.25
C SER A 16 12.45 -8.30 12.97
N LYS A 17 12.03 -7.15 12.40
CA LYS A 17 11.05 -6.25 13.03
C LYS A 17 9.64 -6.83 12.99
N GLU A 18 8.93 -6.69 14.10
CA GLU A 18 7.57 -7.22 14.27
C GLU A 18 6.62 -6.61 13.23
N GLU A 19 6.73 -5.30 12.99
CA GLU A 19 5.97 -4.57 11.97
C GLU A 19 6.23 -5.10 10.55
N VAL A 20 7.48 -5.47 10.23
CA VAL A 20 7.86 -6.01 8.90
C VAL A 20 7.39 -7.46 8.75
N ILE A 21 7.48 -8.26 9.80
CA ILE A 21 6.97 -9.64 9.82
C ILE A 21 5.45 -9.63 9.64
N ALA A 22 4.74 -8.78 10.39
CA ALA A 22 3.29 -8.62 10.29
C ALA A 22 2.88 -8.10 8.91
N TYR A 23 3.56 -7.10 8.36
CA TYR A 23 3.31 -6.60 7.01
C TYR A 23 3.39 -7.72 5.97
N LYS A 24 4.47 -8.53 6.02
CA LYS A 24 4.64 -9.66 5.10
C LYS A 24 3.58 -10.74 5.26
N HIS A 25 3.10 -10.96 6.49
CA HIS A 25 2.00 -11.89 6.73
C HIS A 25 0.73 -11.43 6.03
N TYR A 26 0.33 -10.16 6.20
CA TYR A 26 -0.84 -9.60 5.52
C TYR A 26 -0.67 -9.53 4.00
N GLU A 27 0.53 -9.20 3.50
CA GLU A 27 0.84 -9.26 2.08
C GLU A 27 0.66 -10.68 1.51
N SER A 28 0.99 -11.72 2.29
CA SER A 28 0.73 -13.10 1.90
C SER A 28 -0.75 -13.43 1.93
N LEU A 29 -1.48 -13.05 2.99
CA LEU A 29 -2.92 -13.29 3.09
C LEU A 29 -3.68 -12.69 1.91
N LEU A 30 -3.35 -11.45 1.51
CA LEU A 30 -3.99 -10.80 0.36
C LEU A 30 -3.85 -11.60 -0.95
N LYS A 31 -2.82 -12.46 -1.10
CA LYS A 31 -2.67 -13.32 -2.29
C LYS A 31 -3.71 -14.44 -2.32
N ASP A 32 -4.22 -14.85 -1.16
CA ASP A 32 -5.26 -15.87 -1.03
C ASP A 32 -6.67 -15.29 -1.18
N HIS A 33 -6.78 -13.96 -1.33
CA HIS A 33 -8.03 -13.20 -1.45
C HIS A 33 -8.12 -12.48 -2.81
N PRO A 34 -8.28 -13.21 -3.93
CA PRO A 34 -8.37 -12.62 -5.28
C PRO A 34 -9.52 -11.62 -5.42
N GLU A 35 -10.60 -11.77 -4.65
CA GLU A 35 -11.74 -10.85 -4.63
C GLU A 35 -11.33 -9.42 -4.24
N ILE A 36 -10.34 -9.27 -3.37
CA ILE A 36 -9.84 -7.95 -2.95
C ILE A 36 -9.10 -7.29 -4.12
N LYS A 37 -8.34 -8.08 -4.88
CA LYS A 37 -7.68 -7.60 -6.09
C LYS A 37 -8.68 -7.20 -7.16
N GLU A 38 -9.76 -7.97 -7.32
CA GLU A 38 -10.86 -7.64 -8.23
C GLU A 38 -11.54 -6.33 -7.83
N MET A 39 -11.79 -6.10 -6.53
CA MET A 39 -12.29 -4.81 -6.04
C MET A 39 -11.33 -3.66 -6.38
N GLU A 40 -10.02 -3.84 -6.20
CA GLU A 40 -9.03 -2.81 -6.54
C GLU A 40 -9.02 -2.50 -8.05
N ASP A 41 -9.07 -3.53 -8.90
CA ASP A 41 -9.08 -3.39 -10.36
C ASP A 41 -10.40 -2.76 -10.88
N GLU A 42 -11.53 -3.08 -10.25
CA GLU A 42 -12.82 -2.44 -10.50
C GLU A 42 -12.74 -0.95 -10.17
N LEU A 43 -12.24 -0.58 -8.98
CA LEU A 43 -12.07 0.82 -8.57
C LEU A 43 -11.15 1.60 -9.53
N LYS A 44 -10.03 1.01 -9.98
CA LYS A 44 -9.15 1.61 -10.99
C LYS A 44 -9.88 1.83 -12.32
N THR A 45 -10.73 0.90 -12.72
CA THR A 45 -11.52 1.02 -13.94
C THR A 45 -12.55 2.13 -13.83
N MET A 46 -13.27 2.21 -12.72
CA MET A 46 -14.23 3.29 -12.44
C MET A 46 -13.56 4.66 -12.39
N GLN A 47 -12.39 4.80 -11.75
CA GLN A 47 -11.62 6.05 -11.74
C GLN A 47 -11.24 6.52 -13.15
N LYS A 48 -10.78 5.58 -14.01
CA LYS A 48 -10.46 5.89 -15.40
C LYS A 48 -11.69 6.36 -16.17
N GLU A 49 -12.84 5.71 -15.96
CA GLU A 49 -14.09 6.11 -16.61
C GLU A 49 -14.57 7.47 -16.12
N LEU A 50 -14.58 7.72 -14.81
CA LEU A 50 -14.89 9.04 -14.23
C LEU A 50 -14.03 10.15 -14.84
N THR A 51 -12.72 9.90 -14.99
CA THR A 51 -11.78 10.84 -15.60
C THR A 51 -12.13 11.13 -17.07
N ARG A 52 -12.48 10.09 -17.83
CA ARG A 52 -12.87 10.22 -19.25
C ARG A 52 -14.17 11.00 -19.41
N ARG A 53 -15.20 10.65 -18.63
CA ARG A 53 -16.50 11.33 -18.67
C ARG A 53 -16.38 12.81 -18.30
N LYS A 54 -15.57 13.12 -17.28
CA LYS A 54 -15.27 14.50 -16.89
C LYS A 54 -14.62 15.32 -18.01
N VAL A 55 -13.72 14.72 -18.79
CA VAL A 55 -13.11 15.39 -19.96
C VAL A 55 -14.12 15.63 -21.08
N ARG A 56 -15.12 14.76 -21.23
CA ARG A 56 -16.19 14.86 -22.24
C ARG A 56 -17.41 15.68 -21.78
N ASP A 57 -17.37 16.24 -20.56
CA ASP A 57 -18.48 16.96 -19.92
C ASP A 57 -19.77 16.10 -19.83
N GLU A 58 -19.60 14.79 -19.61
CA GLU A 58 -20.69 13.84 -19.42
C GLU A 58 -21.12 13.78 -17.95
N GLU A 59 -22.37 13.35 -17.70
CA GLU A 59 -22.86 13.13 -16.34
C GLU A 59 -22.07 12.02 -15.62
N ILE A 60 -21.67 12.29 -14.37
CA ILE A 60 -20.87 11.39 -13.54
C ILE A 60 -21.48 11.08 -12.18
N SER A 61 -22.60 11.69 -11.78
CA SER A 61 -23.22 11.57 -10.46
C SER A 61 -23.37 10.10 -10.03
N ASP A 62 -24.10 9.31 -10.81
CA ASP A 62 -24.40 7.90 -10.49
C ASP A 62 -23.12 7.05 -10.41
N LEU A 63 -22.22 7.22 -11.39
CA LEU A 63 -20.94 6.50 -11.42
C LEU A 63 -20.04 6.88 -10.23
N TYR A 64 -20.10 8.15 -9.81
CA TYR A 64 -19.31 8.65 -8.70
C TYR A 64 -19.85 8.14 -7.36
N GLU A 65 -21.17 8.12 -7.18
CA GLU A 65 -21.80 7.54 -5.99
C GLU A 65 -21.51 6.05 -5.85
N GLU A 66 -21.64 5.28 -6.94
CA GLU A 66 -21.28 3.86 -6.95
C GLU A 66 -19.81 3.64 -6.61
N TYR A 67 -18.92 4.46 -7.21
CA TYR A 67 -17.49 4.42 -6.93
C TYR A 67 -17.20 4.68 -5.45
N LEU A 68 -17.84 5.68 -4.83
CA LEU A 68 -17.64 5.98 -3.42
C LEU A 68 -18.08 4.82 -2.51
N MET A 69 -19.21 4.17 -2.82
CA MET A 69 -19.67 3.00 -2.06
C MET A 69 -18.67 1.85 -2.15
N LYS A 70 -18.23 1.50 -3.36
CA LYS A 70 -17.27 0.41 -3.59
C LYS A 70 -15.91 0.74 -2.97
N LYS A 71 -15.47 2.00 -3.07
CA LYS A 71 -14.23 2.48 -2.46
C LYS A 71 -14.26 2.31 -0.95
N LYS A 72 -15.36 2.72 -0.32
CA LYS A 72 -15.57 2.55 1.12
C LYS A 72 -15.51 1.08 1.52
N ALA A 73 -16.20 0.20 0.80
CA ALA A 73 -16.18 -1.24 1.08
C ALA A 73 -14.76 -1.84 0.97
N PHE A 74 -13.97 -1.40 -0.01
CA PHE A 74 -12.57 -1.81 -0.15
C PHE A 74 -11.68 -1.28 0.97
N GLU A 75 -11.79 0.02 1.29
CA GLU A 75 -10.96 0.67 2.31
C GLU A 75 -11.30 0.22 3.74
N GLU A 76 -12.55 -0.17 4.01
CA GLU A 76 -13.00 -0.70 5.30
C GLU A 76 -12.81 -2.23 5.41
N HIS A 77 -12.34 -2.89 4.35
CA HIS A 77 -12.09 -4.32 4.38
C HIS A 77 -11.01 -4.63 5.43
N PRO A 78 -11.24 -5.53 6.43
CA PRO A 78 -10.32 -5.72 7.56
C PRO A 78 -8.88 -6.03 7.16
N LEU A 79 -8.69 -6.84 6.11
CA LEU A 79 -7.35 -7.16 5.59
C LEU A 79 -6.67 -5.94 4.95
N ILE A 80 -7.42 -5.08 4.27
CA ILE A 80 -6.88 -3.86 3.66
C ILE A 80 -6.50 -2.86 4.74
N VAL A 81 -7.37 -2.64 5.73
CA VAL A 81 -7.09 -1.75 6.86
C VAL A 81 -5.78 -2.15 7.55
N ASN A 82 -5.66 -3.43 7.91
CA ASN A 82 -4.47 -3.93 8.61
C ASN A 82 -3.22 -3.85 7.71
N TYR A 83 -3.35 -4.23 6.44
CA TYR A 83 -2.24 -4.15 5.49
C TYR A 83 -1.75 -2.70 5.30
N LEU A 84 -2.66 -1.74 5.14
CA LEU A 84 -2.31 -0.33 4.93
C LEU A 84 -1.67 0.28 6.17
N SER A 85 -2.19 0.02 7.37
CA SER A 85 -1.58 0.48 8.62
C SER A 85 -0.13 -0.02 8.76
N LEU A 86 0.08 -1.32 8.56
CA LEU A 86 1.42 -1.91 8.64
C LEU A 86 2.35 -1.39 7.53
N LYS A 87 1.81 -1.14 6.33
CA LYS A 87 2.58 -0.54 5.23
C LYS A 87 3.08 0.85 5.60
N GLU A 88 2.26 1.66 6.26
CA GLU A 88 2.66 2.99 6.75
C GLU A 88 3.77 2.90 7.80
N GLU A 89 3.64 1.97 8.77
CA GLU A 89 4.66 1.72 9.78
C GLU A 89 5.99 1.27 9.18
N VAL A 90 5.96 0.31 8.25
CA VAL A 90 7.15 -0.16 7.54
C VAL A 90 7.77 0.96 6.71
N ASN A 91 6.97 1.80 6.05
CA ASN A 91 7.49 2.96 5.31
C ASN A 91 8.18 3.96 6.24
N ALA A 92 7.59 4.26 7.40
CA ALA A 92 8.21 5.15 8.38
C ALA A 92 9.55 4.58 8.90
N LEU A 93 9.61 3.27 9.14
CA LEU A 93 10.85 2.58 9.50
C LEU A 93 11.93 2.72 8.41
N LEU A 94 11.55 2.54 7.14
CA LEU A 94 12.48 2.67 6.01
C LEU A 94 13.02 4.11 5.87
N LEU A 95 12.15 5.12 6.02
CA LEU A 95 12.55 6.53 5.99
C LEU A 95 13.51 6.86 7.13
N ASN A 96 13.26 6.35 8.34
CA ASN A 96 14.18 6.54 9.47
C ASN A 96 15.56 5.93 9.19
N VAL A 97 15.63 4.76 8.55
CA VAL A 97 16.91 4.14 8.16
C VAL A 97 17.62 4.98 7.10
N GLU A 98 16.89 5.48 6.10
CA GLU A 98 17.43 6.38 5.08
C GLU A 98 18.00 7.66 5.71
N ASP A 99 17.28 8.30 6.62
CA ASP A 99 17.71 9.50 7.33
C ASP A 99 18.98 9.25 8.16
N LEU A 100 19.05 8.12 8.88
CA LEU A 100 20.26 7.76 9.65
C LEU A 100 21.47 7.59 8.73
N ILE A 101 21.31 6.89 7.61
CA ILE A 101 22.39 6.70 6.63
C ILE A 101 22.83 8.05 6.06
N ASN A 102 21.89 8.91 5.66
CA ASN A 102 22.20 10.21 5.07
C ASN A 102 22.85 11.18 6.07
N ASN A 103 22.43 11.16 7.34
CA ASN A 103 23.01 11.97 8.39
C ASN A 103 24.42 11.48 8.82
N GLU A 104 24.70 10.17 8.76
CA GLU A 104 26.05 9.63 9.00
C GLU A 104 27.01 9.83 7.81
N LEU A 105 26.49 10.15 6.62
CA LEU A 105 27.25 10.46 5.42
C LEU A 105 27.58 11.96 5.25
N SER A 106 27.02 12.82 6.11
CA SER A 106 27.20 14.29 6.12
C SER A 106 28.39 14.72 6.99
#